data_AF-A0A388LCD1-F1
#
_entry.id   AF-A0A388LCD1-F1
#
_cell.length_a   1.000
_cell.length_b   1.000
_cell.length_c   1.000
_cell.angle_alpha   90.00
_cell.angle_beta   90.00
_cell.angle_gamma   90.00
#
_symmetry.space_group_name_H-M   'P 1'
#
loop_
_entity.id
_entity.type
_entity.pdbx_description
1 polymer ?
#
loop_
_entity_poly.entity_id
_entity_poly.type
_entity_poly.pdbx_seq_one_letter_code
_entity_poly.pdbx_strand_id
1 'polypeptide(L)'
;MAGVPLNRDGCFHCGALNHWIRECPHRLAGPRLPATGANAIPTGPPLLIFPAPNIVSSSTAPSSTFAPSSSSHQQAQSNGGGNRGYQKTNWWTRNQERLDAVYNKFVEDSAKEAKRKEDEEKARIKKEEEEKQLKWKKEQLEAEMGERLEKKLEAIGISMKGKSSDVSSVIGVKNDEIDRLRKENEELKRRMNDLLGRSGDDKVAYLQKDITELRKMIADKQVDEDSVYALKEEIRELKQSAYVKTNFECEIVGLKCEIDQLRAQNERDIGKAKLWKDEALRPGNKQGNVAISTPDCADRGSPKPRWTSNVREADKWKEDYRNLRNLHRLTNIEAEALKEKRVEPEMKRIEAEKQVKKLEEEMAKLTASGAKSVEGGGTNLKDKLEEAAVRSARKGLKATSGRDAAKSFAEASSKEINNRGLL
;
A
#
# COMPACT_ATOMS: atom_id res chain seq x y z
N MET A 1 19.97 33.68 -8.90
CA MET A 1 21.41 33.53 -9.20
C MET A 1 22.02 32.60 -8.16
N ALA A 2 21.83 31.28 -8.31
CA ALA A 2 22.41 30.27 -7.43
C ALA A 2 23.44 29.49 -8.24
N GLY A 3 24.67 29.41 -7.72
CA GLY A 3 25.84 28.88 -8.42
C GLY A 3 25.71 27.38 -8.72
N VAL A 4 26.01 27.03 -9.96
CA VAL A 4 26.18 25.65 -10.42
C VAL A 4 27.43 25.07 -9.73
N PRO A 5 27.35 23.90 -9.07
CA PRO A 5 28.54 23.26 -8.52
C PRO A 5 29.46 22.84 -9.67
N LEU A 6 30.71 23.32 -9.64
CA LEU A 6 31.75 22.91 -10.59
C LEU A 6 32.00 21.40 -10.44
N ASN A 7 31.72 20.65 -11.50
CA ASN A 7 32.02 19.22 -11.61
C ASN A 7 33.47 18.96 -11.23
N ARG A 8 33.65 18.09 -10.23
CA ARG A 8 34.93 17.77 -9.58
C ARG A 8 35.56 16.51 -10.18
N ASP A 9 35.36 16.27 -11.47
CA ASP A 9 35.71 15.00 -12.13
C ASP A 9 37.11 15.01 -12.77
N GLY A 10 38.00 15.89 -12.31
CA GLY A 10 39.39 15.96 -12.77
C GLY A 10 40.38 15.39 -11.77
N CYS A 11 41.52 14.91 -12.27
CA CYS A 11 42.68 14.55 -11.46
C CYS A 11 43.09 15.75 -10.58
N PHE A 12 42.99 15.61 -9.26
CA PHE A 12 43.33 16.68 -8.31
C PHE A 12 44.78 17.16 -8.39
N HIS A 13 45.69 16.40 -9.01
CA HIS A 13 47.10 16.75 -9.08
C HIS A 13 47.46 17.59 -10.30
N CYS A 14 46.82 17.35 -11.45
CA CYS A 14 47.14 18.06 -12.72
C CYS A 14 45.93 18.71 -13.40
N GLY A 15 44.71 18.51 -12.88
CA GLY A 15 43.47 19.07 -13.41
C GLY A 15 42.89 18.37 -14.65
N ALA A 16 43.57 17.37 -15.21
CA ALA A 16 43.09 16.66 -16.40
C ALA A 16 41.91 15.73 -16.07
N LEU A 17 40.88 15.72 -16.94
CA LEU A 17 39.66 14.92 -16.78
C LEU A 17 39.84 13.44 -17.17
N ASN A 18 41.00 13.07 -17.71
CA ASN A 18 41.18 11.83 -18.45
C ASN A 18 41.74 10.69 -17.58
N HIS A 19 42.05 10.95 -16.32
CA HIS A 19 42.62 9.96 -15.40
C HIS A 19 42.35 10.35 -13.95
N TRP A 20 42.41 9.36 -13.06
CA TRP A 20 42.20 9.56 -11.64
C TRP A 20 43.54 9.87 -10.96
N ILE A 21 43.54 10.45 -9.75
CA ILE A 21 44.77 10.92 -9.06
C ILE A 21 45.88 9.85 -8.91
N ARG A 22 45.50 8.57 -8.94
CA ARG A 22 46.40 7.41 -8.84
C ARG A 22 47.14 7.11 -10.15
N GLU A 23 46.62 7.59 -11.27
CA GLU A 23 47.09 7.35 -12.63
C GLU A 23 47.71 8.61 -13.26
N CYS A 24 47.95 9.66 -12.46
CA CYS A 24 48.52 10.90 -12.97
C CYS A 24 49.94 10.69 -13.50
N PRO A 25 50.20 10.93 -14.81
CA PRO A 25 51.53 10.71 -15.40
C PRO A 25 52.58 11.67 -14.85
N HIS A 26 52.16 12.82 -14.31
CA HIS A 26 53.05 13.76 -13.61
C HIS A 26 53.41 13.34 -12.17
N ARG A 27 52.95 12.17 -11.71
CA ARG A 27 53.31 11.64 -10.39
C ARG A 27 54.75 11.14 -10.46
N LEU A 28 55.69 12.05 -10.20
CA LEU A 28 57.14 11.80 -10.18
C LEU A 28 57.46 10.46 -9.51
N ALA A 29 58.18 9.62 -10.24
CA ALA A 29 58.56 8.25 -9.87
C ALA A 29 59.56 8.23 -8.70
N GLY A 30 59.10 8.61 -7.51
CA GLY A 30 59.81 8.37 -6.26
C GLY A 30 59.43 7.01 -5.66
N PRO A 31 60.33 6.36 -4.89
CA PRO A 31 60.05 5.09 -4.23
C PRO A 31 58.79 5.20 -3.36
N ARG A 32 57.84 4.30 -3.60
CA ARG A 32 56.59 4.23 -2.84
C ARG A 32 56.91 4.06 -1.35
N LEU A 33 56.54 5.04 -0.54
CA LEU A 33 56.32 4.79 0.88
C LEU A 33 55.18 3.75 0.98
N PRO A 34 55.36 2.67 1.76
CA PRO A 34 54.34 1.64 1.91
C PRO A 34 53.05 2.30 2.39
N ALA A 35 51.93 1.90 1.80
CA ALA A 35 50.61 2.45 2.07
C ALA A 35 50.17 2.14 3.51
N THR A 36 50.64 2.92 4.47
CA THR A 36 49.99 3.08 5.77
C THR A 36 48.73 3.91 5.54
N GLY A 37 47.61 3.21 5.38
CA GLY A 37 46.30 3.84 5.37
C GLY A 37 46.02 4.48 6.72
N ALA A 38 46.04 5.81 6.78
CA ALA A 38 45.20 6.62 7.67
C ALA A 38 45.36 8.09 7.29
N ASN A 39 44.23 8.77 7.07
CA ASN A 39 44.12 10.20 6.85
C ASN A 39 44.74 10.98 8.02
N ALA A 40 45.88 11.63 7.81
CA ALA A 40 46.38 12.68 8.69
C ALA A 40 46.38 14.00 7.92
N ILE A 41 45.45 14.89 8.29
CA ILE A 41 45.42 16.29 7.87
C ILE A 41 46.56 17.00 8.62
N PRO A 42 47.54 17.62 7.95
CA PRO A 42 48.62 18.30 8.64
C PRO A 42 48.18 19.71 9.04
N THR A 43 48.03 19.94 10.35
CA THR A 43 47.90 21.29 10.91
C THR A 43 48.98 21.45 11.99
N GLY A 44 50.11 22.06 11.63
CA GLY A 44 51.14 22.44 12.61
C GLY A 44 52.52 22.79 12.00
N PRO A 45 53.18 23.86 12.47
CA PRO A 45 54.47 24.34 11.95
C PRO A 45 55.67 23.54 12.51
N PRO A 46 56.81 23.48 11.79
CA PRO A 46 57.91 22.57 12.14
C PRO A 46 58.84 23.21 13.18
N LEU A 47 59.09 22.49 14.28
CA LEU A 47 60.18 22.79 15.21
C LEU A 47 61.19 21.63 15.24
N LEU A 48 62.37 21.95 14.70
CA LEU A 48 63.72 21.67 15.18
C LEU A 48 64.07 20.31 15.85
N ILE A 49 64.93 19.57 15.13
CA ILE A 49 66.21 18.95 15.55
C ILE A 49 66.19 17.88 16.66
N PHE A 50 66.68 16.67 16.36
CA PHE A 50 67.90 16.06 16.96
C PHE A 50 68.36 14.82 16.15
N PRO A 51 69.67 14.53 16.05
CA PRO A 51 70.21 13.41 15.28
C PRO A 51 70.35 12.14 16.14
N ALA A 52 70.08 10.98 15.55
CA ALA A 52 70.35 9.67 16.16
C ALA A 52 71.59 9.03 15.50
N PRO A 53 72.37 8.22 16.26
CA PRO A 53 73.72 7.83 15.88
C PRO A 53 73.76 6.57 15.00
N ASN A 54 74.83 6.50 14.21
CA ASN A 54 75.30 5.35 13.42
C ASN A 54 75.29 4.05 14.22
N ILE A 55 74.63 3.01 13.69
CA ILE A 55 74.98 1.61 13.96
C ILE A 55 75.05 0.85 12.63
N VAL A 56 76.12 0.08 12.55
CA VAL A 56 76.70 -0.59 11.40
C VAL A 56 75.93 -1.87 11.06
N SER A 57 75.96 -2.20 9.76
CA SER A 57 75.61 -3.44 9.06
C SER A 57 75.60 -4.74 9.87
N SER A 58 74.68 -5.66 9.52
CA SER A 58 75.06 -7.00 9.04
C SER A 58 73.86 -7.79 8.50
N SER A 59 74.04 -8.24 7.26
CA SER A 59 73.25 -9.22 6.53
C SER A 59 73.39 -10.61 7.15
N THR A 60 72.31 -11.39 7.25
CA THR A 60 72.31 -12.84 6.94
C THR A 60 70.88 -13.39 6.98
N ALA A 61 70.46 -14.00 5.87
CA ALA A 61 69.34 -14.93 5.82
C ALA A 61 69.71 -16.23 6.57
N PRO A 62 68.73 -17.05 6.99
CA PRO A 62 68.40 -18.17 6.10
C PRO A 62 66.92 -18.58 6.06
N SER A 63 66.57 -19.15 4.91
CA SER A 63 65.42 -20.04 4.70
C SER A 63 65.46 -21.25 5.64
N SER A 64 64.31 -21.63 6.20
CA SER A 64 64.02 -23.05 6.44
C SER A 64 62.53 -23.34 6.40
N THR A 65 62.23 -24.28 5.52
CA THR A 65 60.99 -25.01 5.27
C THR A 65 60.75 -26.01 6.40
N PHE A 66 59.58 -26.02 7.04
CA PHE A 66 59.11 -27.22 7.75
C PHE A 66 57.58 -27.33 7.69
N ALA A 67 57.13 -28.50 7.22
CA ALA A 67 55.76 -28.97 7.19
C ALA A 67 55.27 -29.35 8.59
N PRO A 68 53.97 -29.24 8.90
CA PRO A 68 53.44 -29.81 10.14
C PRO A 68 53.08 -31.29 9.96
N SER A 69 53.68 -32.12 10.81
CA SER A 69 53.35 -33.53 11.01
C SER A 69 52.00 -33.67 11.71
N SER A 70 51.17 -34.58 11.19
CA SER A 70 50.01 -35.14 11.88
C SER A 70 50.45 -35.90 13.14
N SER A 71 49.78 -35.68 14.27
CA SER A 71 49.80 -36.64 15.38
C SER A 71 48.39 -36.88 15.94
N SER A 72 48.18 -38.17 16.17
CA SER A 72 46.95 -38.85 16.55
C SER A 72 46.63 -38.68 18.04
N HIS A 73 45.32 -38.78 18.33
CA HIS A 73 44.66 -39.13 19.59
C HIS A 73 45.51 -39.42 20.82
N GLN A 74 45.21 -38.73 21.93
CA GLN A 74 44.94 -39.42 23.20
C GLN A 74 43.77 -38.77 23.95
N GLN A 75 42.79 -39.62 24.20
CA GLN A 75 41.62 -39.43 25.02
C GLN A 75 42.02 -39.80 26.45
N ALA A 76 42.01 -38.83 27.37
CA ALA A 76 42.15 -39.09 28.80
C ALA A 76 41.08 -38.30 29.54
N GLN A 77 40.06 -39.02 29.98
CA GLN A 77 39.07 -38.55 30.93
C GLN A 77 39.77 -38.28 32.26
N SER A 78 39.72 -37.03 32.73
CA SER A 78 40.08 -36.69 34.10
C SER A 78 39.02 -35.75 34.66
N ASN A 79 38.21 -36.31 35.56
CA ASN A 79 37.32 -35.62 36.46
C ASN A 79 38.18 -34.88 37.48
N GLY A 80 38.28 -33.56 37.36
CA GLY A 80 39.07 -32.74 38.28
C GLY A 80 38.59 -31.30 38.26
N GLY A 81 37.73 -30.97 39.22
CA GLY A 81 37.35 -29.59 39.49
C GLY A 81 38.59 -28.79 39.90
N GLY A 82 38.93 -27.77 39.12
CA GLY A 82 40.07 -26.93 39.42
C GLY A 82 40.37 -25.95 38.31
N ASN A 83 40.13 -24.68 38.59
CA ASN A 83 40.78 -23.54 37.96
C ASN A 83 40.62 -23.42 36.43
N ARG A 84 39.65 -22.59 35.99
CA ARG A 84 39.58 -22.07 34.61
C ARG A 84 40.74 -21.11 34.35
N GLY A 85 41.96 -21.64 34.31
CA GLY A 85 43.07 -20.97 33.67
C GLY A 85 42.68 -20.74 32.21
N TYR A 86 42.86 -19.51 31.75
CA TYR A 86 42.66 -19.10 30.36
C TYR A 86 43.44 -20.04 29.42
N GLN A 87 42.81 -21.13 29.00
CA GLN A 87 43.33 -21.96 27.93
C GLN A 87 43.38 -21.05 26.72
N LYS A 88 44.60 -20.76 26.26
CA LYS A 88 44.85 -20.01 25.04
C LYS A 88 44.04 -20.67 23.93
N THR A 89 42.90 -20.09 23.60
CA THR A 89 42.05 -20.57 22.52
C THR A 89 42.92 -20.63 21.28
N ASN A 90 43.00 -21.82 20.65
CA ASN A 90 43.84 -22.04 19.49
C ASN A 90 43.55 -20.95 18.46
N TRP A 91 44.61 -20.28 17.99
CA TRP A 91 44.50 -19.17 17.05
C TRP A 91 43.63 -19.53 15.83
N TRP A 92 43.75 -20.77 15.36
CA TRP A 92 42.93 -21.34 14.30
C TRP A 92 41.44 -21.36 14.61
N THR A 93 41.03 -21.82 15.80
CA THR A 93 39.63 -21.87 16.20
C THR A 93 39.01 -20.48 16.23
N ARG A 94 39.72 -19.49 16.79
CA ARG A 94 39.22 -18.11 16.85
C ARG A 94 39.12 -17.46 15.46
N ASN A 95 40.01 -17.80 14.54
CA ASN A 95 39.94 -17.29 13.18
C ASN A 95 38.82 -17.96 12.38
N GLN A 96 38.60 -19.26 12.59
CA GLN A 96 37.48 -20.00 12.02
C GLN A 96 36.15 -19.45 12.52
N GLU A 97 36.00 -19.22 13.82
CA GLU A 97 34.80 -18.59 14.42
C GLU A 97 34.50 -17.22 13.80
N ARG A 98 35.52 -16.43 13.46
CA ARG A 98 35.33 -15.13 12.79
C ARG A 98 34.85 -15.31 11.35
N LEU A 99 35.40 -16.27 10.61
CA LEU A 99 34.96 -16.57 9.25
C LEU A 99 33.52 -17.11 9.25
N ASP A 100 33.21 -18.02 10.16
CA ASP A 100 31.87 -18.58 10.32
C ASP A 100 30.87 -17.49 10.72
N ALA A 101 31.24 -16.56 11.60
CA ALA A 101 30.39 -15.42 11.96
C ALA A 101 30.12 -14.49 10.76
N VAL A 102 31.13 -14.21 9.93
CA VAL A 102 30.95 -13.39 8.71
C VAL A 102 30.09 -14.13 7.68
N TYR A 103 30.30 -15.43 7.50
CA TYR A 103 29.52 -16.25 6.59
C TYR A 103 28.06 -16.36 7.03
N ASN A 104 27.80 -16.65 8.31
CA ASN A 104 26.45 -16.71 8.86
C ASN A 104 25.73 -15.37 8.71
N LYS A 105 26.43 -14.26 8.97
CA LYS A 105 25.86 -12.92 8.74
C LYS A 105 25.51 -12.70 7.27
N PHE A 106 26.37 -13.10 6.33
CA PHE A 106 26.07 -13.01 4.91
C PHE A 106 24.84 -13.86 4.51
N VAL A 107 24.72 -15.08 5.05
CA VAL A 107 23.55 -15.94 4.82
C VAL A 107 22.28 -15.31 5.39
N GLU A 108 22.33 -14.76 6.61
CA GLU A 108 21.20 -14.06 7.22
C GLU A 108 20.80 -12.80 6.43
N ASP A 109 21.76 -11.99 6.00
CA ASP A 109 21.51 -10.78 5.21
C ASP A 109 20.94 -11.15 3.84
N SER A 110 21.44 -12.21 3.20
CA SER A 110 20.90 -12.74 1.94
C SER A 110 19.48 -13.28 2.10
N ALA A 111 19.17 -13.99 3.19
CA ALA A 111 17.83 -14.47 3.49
C ALA A 111 16.85 -13.32 3.81
N LYS A 112 17.29 -12.29 4.53
CA LYS A 112 16.48 -11.08 4.79
C LYS A 112 16.20 -10.31 3.50
N GLU A 113 17.18 -10.17 2.63
CA GLU A 113 17.01 -9.52 1.32
C GLU A 113 16.05 -10.31 0.43
N ALA A 114 16.15 -11.65 0.42
CA ALA A 114 15.20 -12.50 -0.30
C ALA A 114 13.77 -12.34 0.24
N LYS A 115 13.61 -12.32 1.56
CA LYS A 115 12.30 -12.10 2.20
C LYS A 115 11.73 -10.71 1.88
N ARG A 116 12.56 -9.67 1.88
CA ARG A 116 12.12 -8.31 1.50
C ARG A 116 11.61 -8.28 0.05
N LYS A 117 12.29 -8.95 -0.87
CA LYS A 117 11.83 -9.06 -2.27
C LYS A 117 10.52 -9.83 -2.41
N GLU A 118 10.34 -10.91 -1.65
CA GLU A 118 9.10 -11.68 -1.64
C GLU A 118 7.92 -10.84 -1.10
N ASP A 119 8.14 -10.06 -0.03
CA ASP A 119 7.12 -9.18 0.53
C ASP A 119 6.77 -8.00 -0.42
N GLU A 120 7.77 -7.44 -1.12
CA GLU A 120 7.59 -6.43 -2.17
C GLU A 120 6.77 -6.99 -3.36
N GLU A 121 7.05 -8.22 -3.79
CA GLU A 121 6.30 -8.87 -4.86
C GLU A 121 4.86 -9.20 -4.46
N LYS A 122 4.63 -9.68 -3.23
CA LYS A 122 3.28 -9.87 -2.68
C LYS A 122 2.51 -8.57 -2.61
N ALA A 123 3.16 -7.47 -2.22
CA ALA A 123 2.53 -6.14 -2.22
C ALA A 123 2.17 -5.68 -3.63
N ARG A 124 3.02 -5.95 -4.64
CA ARG A 124 2.73 -5.65 -6.04
C ARG A 124 1.52 -6.46 -6.55
N ILE A 125 1.49 -7.77 -6.30
CA ILE A 125 0.37 -8.65 -6.69
C ILE A 125 -0.94 -8.18 -6.06
N LYS A 126 -0.93 -7.87 -4.76
CA LYS A 126 -2.12 -7.37 -4.07
C LYS A 126 -2.63 -6.06 -4.68
N LYS A 127 -1.73 -5.14 -5.03
CA LYS A 127 -2.08 -3.88 -5.70
C LYS A 127 -2.70 -4.11 -7.09
N GLU A 128 -2.15 -5.03 -7.88
CA GLU A 128 -2.71 -5.40 -9.19
C GLU A 128 -4.09 -6.07 -9.06
N GLU A 129 -4.31 -6.87 -8.02
CA GLU A 129 -5.61 -7.49 -7.76
C GLU A 129 -6.67 -6.46 -7.34
N GLU A 130 -6.31 -5.50 -6.47
CA GLU A 130 -7.18 -4.38 -6.09
C GLU A 130 -7.54 -3.50 -7.31
N GLU A 131 -6.58 -3.25 -8.21
CA GLU A 131 -6.83 -2.50 -9.46
C GLU A 131 -7.77 -3.27 -10.40
N LYS A 132 -7.57 -4.59 -10.56
CA LYS A 132 -8.47 -5.45 -11.32
C LYS A 132 -9.88 -5.46 -10.74
N GLN A 133 -10.03 -5.49 -9.41
CA GLN A 133 -11.35 -5.40 -8.77
C GLN A 133 -12.02 -4.05 -9.02
N LEU A 134 -11.28 -2.94 -8.95
CA LEU A 134 -11.82 -1.62 -9.27
C LEU A 134 -12.26 -1.52 -10.73
N LYS A 135 -11.45 -2.07 -11.65
CA LYS A 135 -11.78 -2.10 -13.08
C LYS A 135 -13.03 -2.96 -13.35
N TRP A 136 -13.14 -4.13 -12.73
CA TRP A 136 -14.32 -4.98 -12.81
C TRP A 136 -15.58 -4.28 -12.29
N LYS A 137 -15.49 -3.61 -11.13
CA LYS A 137 -16.63 -2.82 -10.59
C LYS A 137 -17.03 -1.69 -11.53
N LYS A 138 -16.07 -1.04 -12.18
CA LYS A 138 -16.33 0.01 -13.17
C LYS A 138 -17.05 -0.55 -14.40
N GLU A 139 -16.53 -1.65 -14.97
CA GLU A 139 -17.14 -2.33 -16.12
C GLU A 139 -18.55 -2.83 -15.79
N GLN A 140 -18.78 -3.34 -14.58
CA GLN A 140 -20.10 -3.76 -14.11
C GLN A 140 -21.10 -2.58 -14.06
N LEU A 141 -20.69 -1.44 -13.52
CA LEU A 141 -21.52 -0.24 -13.44
C LEU A 141 -21.82 0.33 -14.83
N GLU A 142 -20.83 0.29 -15.74
CA GLU A 142 -21.01 0.67 -17.14
C GLU A 142 -22.00 -0.25 -17.87
N ALA A 143 -21.90 -1.56 -17.66
CA ALA A 143 -22.83 -2.54 -18.22
C ALA A 143 -24.26 -2.35 -17.67
N GLU A 144 -24.41 -2.12 -16.35
CA GLU A 144 -25.71 -1.85 -15.71
C GLU A 144 -26.34 -0.57 -16.25
N MET A 145 -25.56 0.50 -16.44
CA MET A 145 -26.04 1.72 -17.09
C MET A 145 -26.45 1.47 -18.55
N GLY A 146 -25.68 0.65 -19.27
CA GLY A 146 -26.00 0.21 -20.64
C GLY A 146 -27.35 -0.50 -20.72
N GLU A 147 -27.57 -1.50 -19.87
CA GLU A 147 -28.84 -2.24 -19.78
C GLU A 147 -30.00 -1.32 -19.39
N ARG A 148 -29.78 -0.40 -18.44
CA ARG A 148 -30.80 0.57 -18.03
C ARG A 148 -31.17 1.53 -19.17
N LEU A 149 -30.21 1.94 -19.99
CA LEU A 149 -30.44 2.78 -21.16
C LEU A 149 -31.15 1.99 -22.27
N GLU A 150 -30.76 0.75 -22.53
CA GLU A 150 -31.41 -0.13 -23.50
C GLU A 150 -32.88 -0.39 -23.11
N LYS A 151 -33.14 -0.68 -21.84
CA LYS A 151 -34.51 -0.86 -21.31
C LYS A 151 -35.35 0.43 -21.42
N LYS A 152 -34.74 1.60 -21.24
CA LYS A 152 -35.43 2.89 -21.48
C LYS A 152 -35.71 3.12 -22.95
N LEU A 153 -34.78 2.77 -23.85
CA LEU A 153 -34.98 2.88 -25.30
C LEU A 153 -36.07 1.94 -25.80
N GLU A 154 -36.13 0.72 -25.24
CA GLU A 154 -37.19 -0.24 -25.52
C GLU A 154 -38.55 0.26 -25.03
N ALA A 155 -38.60 0.86 -23.83
CA ALA A 155 -39.83 1.48 -23.30
C ALA A 155 -40.31 2.69 -24.11
N ILE A 156 -39.42 3.45 -24.74
CA ILE A 156 -39.77 4.58 -25.62
C ILE A 156 -40.15 4.09 -27.04
N GLY A 157 -40.00 2.80 -27.34
CA GLY A 157 -40.42 2.22 -28.62
C GLY A 157 -39.48 2.54 -29.79
N ILE A 158 -38.26 3.02 -29.54
CA ILE A 158 -37.25 3.33 -30.58
C ILE A 158 -36.42 2.08 -30.91
N SER A 159 -36.95 0.88 -30.70
CA SER A 159 -36.26 -0.36 -31.10
C SER A 159 -36.13 -0.37 -32.62
N MET A 160 -34.96 0.03 -33.11
CA MET A 160 -34.56 -0.04 -34.52
C MET A 160 -34.36 -1.51 -34.92
N LYS A 161 -35.41 -2.33 -34.80
CA LYS A 161 -35.40 -3.68 -35.33
C LYS A 161 -35.62 -3.57 -36.83
N GLY A 162 -34.52 -3.34 -37.53
CA GLY A 162 -34.43 -3.48 -38.97
C GLY A 162 -34.85 -4.88 -39.37
N LYS A 163 -36.12 -5.03 -39.75
CA LYS A 163 -36.61 -6.17 -40.51
C LYS A 163 -36.96 -5.65 -41.90
N SER A 164 -35.93 -5.56 -42.72
CA SER A 164 -36.05 -5.40 -44.17
C SER A 164 -36.52 -6.73 -44.76
N SER A 165 -37.82 -7.02 -44.68
CA SER A 165 -38.47 -7.95 -45.58
C SER A 165 -39.97 -7.76 -45.47
N ASP A 166 -40.55 -7.41 -46.61
CA ASP A 166 -41.96 -7.46 -46.98
C ASP A 166 -42.73 -6.12 -46.97
N VAL A 167 -42.76 -5.52 -48.16
CA VAL A 167 -43.42 -4.25 -48.51
C VAL A 167 -44.96 -4.38 -48.48
N SER A 168 -45.50 -5.58 -48.28
CA SER A 168 -46.95 -5.82 -48.16
C SER A 168 -47.55 -5.54 -46.77
N SER A 169 -46.73 -5.40 -45.71
CA SER A 169 -47.24 -5.19 -44.33
C SER A 169 -47.37 -3.71 -43.92
N VAL A 170 -46.83 -2.78 -44.71
CA VAL A 170 -46.86 -1.34 -44.41
C VAL A 170 -48.27 -0.74 -44.53
N ILE A 171 -49.16 -1.35 -45.31
CA ILE A 171 -50.55 -0.90 -45.44
C ILE A 171 -51.36 -1.26 -44.18
N GLY A 172 -51.07 -2.40 -43.54
CA GLY A 172 -51.71 -2.82 -42.30
C GLY A 172 -51.34 -1.92 -41.10
N VAL A 173 -50.05 -1.64 -40.91
CA VAL A 173 -49.57 -0.80 -39.80
C VAL A 173 -50.01 0.66 -39.97
N LYS A 174 -50.08 1.19 -41.21
CA LYS A 174 -50.66 2.51 -41.46
C LYS A 174 -52.16 2.55 -41.15
N ASN A 175 -52.91 1.48 -41.43
CA ASN A 175 -54.32 1.43 -41.05
C ASN A 175 -54.49 1.35 -39.53
N ASP A 176 -53.68 0.58 -38.81
CA ASP A 176 -53.72 0.52 -37.35
C ASP A 176 -53.34 1.85 -36.69
N GLU A 177 -52.39 2.58 -37.27
CA GLU A 177 -52.01 3.92 -36.82
C GLU A 177 -53.11 4.94 -37.13
N ILE A 178 -53.70 4.89 -38.32
CA ILE A 178 -54.83 5.75 -38.68
C ILE A 178 -56.05 5.45 -37.79
N ASP A 179 -56.31 4.19 -37.45
CA ASP A 179 -57.40 3.80 -36.55
C ASP A 179 -57.11 4.22 -35.11
N ARG A 180 -55.85 4.17 -34.66
CA ARG A 180 -55.41 4.76 -33.37
C ARG A 180 -55.61 6.26 -33.33
N LEU A 181 -55.14 6.97 -34.36
CA LEU A 181 -55.30 8.42 -34.49
C LEU A 181 -56.77 8.84 -34.64
N ARG A 182 -57.61 8.00 -35.27
CA ARG A 182 -59.07 8.22 -35.31
C ARG A 182 -59.70 8.06 -33.93
N LYS A 183 -59.32 7.02 -33.18
CA LYS A 183 -59.78 6.82 -31.79
C LYS A 183 -59.31 7.94 -30.86
N GLU A 184 -58.06 8.37 -30.96
CA GLU A 184 -57.55 9.52 -30.19
C GLU A 184 -58.26 10.82 -30.58
N ASN A 185 -58.50 11.07 -31.88
CA ASN A 185 -59.29 12.23 -32.31
C ASN A 185 -60.72 12.17 -31.78
N GLU A 186 -61.37 11.01 -31.82
CA GLU A 186 -62.70 10.84 -31.24
C GLU A 186 -62.69 11.06 -29.73
N GLU A 187 -61.68 10.56 -29.01
CA GLU A 187 -61.55 10.76 -27.58
C GLU A 187 -61.26 12.23 -27.22
N LEU A 188 -60.40 12.91 -27.98
CA LEU A 188 -60.15 14.35 -27.84
C LEU A 188 -61.41 15.15 -28.12
N LYS A 189 -62.18 14.83 -29.16
CA LYS A 189 -63.48 15.44 -29.43
C LYS A 189 -64.48 15.17 -28.30
N ARG A 190 -64.50 13.96 -27.75
CA ARG A 190 -65.35 13.59 -26.61
C ARG A 190 -64.99 14.41 -25.37
N ARG A 191 -63.69 14.52 -25.06
CA ARG A 191 -63.17 15.35 -23.96
C ARG A 191 -63.45 16.83 -24.17
N MET A 192 -63.33 17.33 -25.40
CA MET A 192 -63.70 18.71 -25.74
C MET A 192 -65.19 18.96 -25.53
N ASN A 193 -66.07 18.04 -25.96
CA ASN A 193 -67.51 18.17 -25.75
C ASN A 193 -67.88 18.06 -24.28
N ASP A 194 -67.26 17.17 -23.51
CA ASP A 194 -67.44 17.09 -22.04
C ASP A 194 -66.98 18.38 -21.35
N LEU A 195 -65.88 18.97 -21.81
CA LEU A 195 -65.44 20.28 -21.35
C LEU A 195 -66.43 21.36 -21.73
N LEU A 196 -66.94 21.40 -22.96
CA LEU A 196 -67.92 22.39 -23.41
C LEU A 196 -69.25 22.28 -22.66
N GLY A 197 -69.71 21.04 -22.36
CA GLY A 197 -70.96 20.75 -21.67
C GLY A 197 -70.93 20.92 -20.14
N ARG A 198 -69.75 21.02 -19.52
CA ARG A 198 -69.61 21.36 -18.11
C ARG A 198 -70.06 22.79 -17.84
N SER A 199 -70.83 22.97 -16.76
CA SER A 199 -71.24 24.28 -16.28
C SER A 199 -70.00 25.16 -15.99
N GLY A 200 -70.16 26.49 -16.02
CA GLY A 200 -69.04 27.42 -15.76
C GLY A 200 -68.34 27.12 -14.43
N ASP A 201 -69.10 26.73 -13.41
CA ASP A 201 -68.59 26.42 -12.08
C ASP A 201 -67.75 25.13 -12.04
N ASP A 202 -68.11 24.10 -12.80
CA ASP A 202 -67.33 22.86 -12.89
C ASP A 202 -65.96 23.08 -13.57
N LYS A 203 -65.91 24.00 -14.54
CA LYS A 203 -64.65 24.39 -15.21
C LYS A 203 -63.74 25.13 -14.25
N VAL A 204 -64.30 26.05 -13.47
CA VAL A 204 -63.54 26.78 -12.44
C VAL A 204 -62.99 25.81 -11.40
N ALA A 205 -63.80 24.86 -10.90
CA ALA A 205 -63.34 23.87 -9.93
C ALA A 205 -62.22 22.97 -10.48
N TYR A 206 -62.30 22.55 -11.75
CA TYR A 206 -61.26 21.76 -12.41
C TYR A 206 -59.96 22.55 -12.56
N LEU A 207 -60.02 23.78 -13.10
CA LEU A 207 -58.84 24.64 -13.26
C LEU A 207 -58.21 24.98 -11.91
N GLN A 208 -59.03 25.18 -10.87
CA GLN A 208 -58.53 25.46 -9.53
C GLN A 208 -57.81 24.24 -8.94
N LYS A 209 -58.31 23.02 -9.19
CA LYS A 209 -57.62 21.77 -8.83
C LYS A 209 -56.29 21.63 -9.59
N ASP A 210 -56.28 21.81 -10.91
CA ASP A 210 -55.06 21.75 -11.72
C ASP A 210 -54.02 22.78 -11.25
N ILE A 211 -54.43 24.01 -10.91
CA ILE A 211 -53.52 25.03 -10.36
C ILE A 211 -52.92 24.56 -9.03
N THR A 212 -53.71 23.94 -8.13
CA THR A 212 -53.18 23.41 -6.88
C THR A 212 -52.20 22.25 -7.10
N GLU A 213 -52.48 21.38 -8.08
CA GLU A 213 -51.62 20.25 -8.42
C GLU A 213 -50.30 20.72 -9.07
N LEU A 214 -50.35 21.68 -9.99
CA LEU A 214 -49.17 22.32 -10.58
C LEU A 214 -48.30 22.99 -9.51
N ARG A 215 -48.90 23.71 -8.56
CA ARG A 215 -48.17 24.31 -7.44
C ARG A 215 -47.50 23.26 -6.56
N LYS A 216 -48.19 22.14 -6.29
CA LYS A 216 -47.61 21.01 -5.56
C LYS A 216 -46.42 20.41 -6.32
N MET A 217 -46.55 20.16 -7.63
CA MET A 217 -45.45 19.64 -8.44
C MET A 217 -44.26 20.61 -8.51
N ILE A 218 -44.49 21.93 -8.52
CA ILE A 218 -43.42 22.93 -8.45
C ILE A 218 -42.72 22.86 -7.09
N ALA A 219 -43.47 22.76 -5.99
CA ALA A 219 -42.89 22.62 -4.65
C ALA A 219 -42.07 21.32 -4.52
N ASP A 220 -42.58 20.20 -5.02
CA ASP A 220 -41.87 18.91 -5.00
C ASP A 220 -40.58 18.99 -5.84
N LYS A 221 -40.62 19.61 -7.03
CA LYS A 221 -39.42 19.85 -7.85
C LYS A 221 -38.41 20.77 -7.18
N GLN A 222 -38.86 21.77 -6.41
CA GLN A 222 -37.96 22.65 -5.66
C GLN A 222 -37.18 21.87 -4.59
N VAL A 223 -37.84 20.95 -3.90
CA VAL A 223 -37.19 20.06 -2.91
C VAL A 223 -36.16 19.15 -3.60
N ASP A 224 -36.48 18.63 -4.78
CA ASP A 224 -35.53 17.86 -5.58
C ASP A 224 -34.32 18.71 -6.00
N GLU A 225 -34.51 19.96 -6.44
CA GLU A 225 -33.41 20.89 -6.77
C GLU A 225 -32.51 21.19 -5.57
N ASP A 226 -33.08 21.42 -4.39
CA ASP A 226 -32.34 21.64 -3.14
C ASP A 226 -31.54 20.39 -2.75
N SER A 227 -32.11 19.20 -2.94
CA SER A 227 -31.41 17.93 -2.70
C SER A 227 -30.22 17.74 -3.65
N VAL A 228 -30.37 18.10 -4.93
CA VAL A 228 -29.30 18.06 -5.93
C VAL A 228 -28.22 19.09 -5.58
N TYR A 229 -28.60 20.26 -5.09
CA TYR A 229 -27.64 21.26 -4.62
C TYR A 229 -26.84 20.76 -3.41
N ALA A 230 -27.49 20.16 -2.42
CA ALA A 230 -26.84 19.56 -1.25
C ALA A 230 -25.85 18.46 -1.66
N LEU A 231 -26.23 17.56 -2.58
CA LEU A 231 -25.34 16.53 -3.10
C LEU A 231 -24.14 17.12 -3.86
N LYS A 232 -24.32 18.21 -4.60
CA LYS A 232 -23.21 18.92 -5.28
C LYS A 232 -22.23 19.55 -4.29
N GLU A 233 -22.70 20.02 -3.13
CA GLU A 233 -21.86 20.51 -2.04
C GLU A 233 -21.03 19.37 -1.44
N GLU A 234 -21.68 18.27 -1.05
CA GLU A 234 -21.04 17.10 -0.46
C GLU A 234 -19.96 16.52 -1.39
N ILE A 235 -20.23 16.39 -2.70
CA ILE A 235 -19.24 15.96 -3.69
C ILE A 235 -18.03 16.90 -3.74
N ARG A 236 -18.24 18.21 -3.54
CA ARG A 236 -17.15 19.20 -3.55
C ARG A 236 -16.28 19.07 -2.29
N GLU A 237 -16.91 18.91 -1.13
CA GLU A 237 -16.22 18.67 0.14
C GLU A 237 -15.42 17.36 0.10
N LEU A 238 -16.01 16.28 -0.42
CA LEU A 238 -15.32 14.99 -0.61
C LEU A 238 -14.10 15.12 -1.52
N LYS A 239 -14.19 15.90 -2.60
CA LYS A 239 -13.04 16.19 -3.48
C LYS A 239 -11.93 16.97 -2.76
N GLN A 240 -12.28 17.98 -1.97
CA GLN A 240 -11.31 18.73 -1.17
C GLN A 240 -10.66 17.85 -0.10
N SER A 241 -11.45 17.02 0.58
CA SER A 241 -10.94 16.06 1.56
C SER A 241 -10.00 15.03 0.92
N ALA A 242 -10.31 14.54 -0.29
CA ALA A 242 -9.45 13.61 -1.00
C ALA A 242 -8.10 14.25 -1.35
N TYR A 243 -8.09 15.52 -1.78
CA TYR A 243 -6.86 16.26 -2.04
C TYR A 243 -5.99 16.40 -0.78
N VAL A 244 -6.60 16.82 0.33
CA VAL A 244 -5.89 16.94 1.63
C VAL A 244 -5.33 15.59 2.08
N LYS A 245 -6.08 14.50 1.91
CA LYS A 245 -5.61 13.14 2.20
C LYS A 245 -4.36 12.78 1.41
N THR A 246 -4.31 13.07 0.10
CA THR A 246 -3.13 12.79 -0.72
C THR A 246 -1.89 13.57 -0.27
N ASN A 247 -2.06 14.81 0.23
CA ASN A 247 -0.94 15.58 0.77
C ASN A 247 -0.37 14.92 2.05
N PHE A 248 -1.24 14.48 2.97
CA PHE A 248 -0.80 13.78 4.18
C PHE A 248 -0.13 12.44 3.86
N GLU A 249 -0.62 11.70 2.85
CA GLU A 249 0.03 10.47 2.40
C GLU A 249 1.46 10.72 1.91
N CYS A 250 1.67 11.78 1.12
CA CYS A 250 3.01 12.20 0.68
C CYS A 250 3.92 12.59 1.87
N GLU A 251 3.39 13.34 2.84
CA GLU A 251 4.14 13.74 4.05
C GLU A 251 4.54 12.52 4.89
N ILE A 252 3.63 11.56 5.07
CA ILE A 252 3.91 10.29 5.77
C ILE A 252 5.01 9.50 5.06
N VAL A 253 4.98 9.43 3.73
CA VAL A 253 6.03 8.78 2.95
C VAL A 253 7.37 9.52 3.14
N GLY A 254 7.37 10.85 3.13
CA GLY A 254 8.56 11.68 3.40
C GLY A 254 9.17 11.41 4.78
N LEU A 255 8.34 11.42 5.83
CA LEU A 255 8.77 11.14 7.20
C LEU A 255 9.32 9.71 7.37
N LYS A 256 8.72 8.71 6.68
CA LYS A 256 9.24 7.34 6.68
C LYS A 256 10.64 7.28 6.06
N CYS A 257 10.86 7.94 4.93
CA CYS A 257 12.18 8.03 4.30
C CYS A 257 13.22 8.70 5.22
N GLU A 258 12.83 9.76 5.93
CA GLU A 258 13.72 10.43 6.90
C GLU A 258 14.09 9.52 8.07
N ILE A 259 13.12 8.78 8.63
CA ILE A 259 13.36 7.81 9.69
C ILE A 259 14.34 6.74 9.23
N ASP A 260 14.18 6.20 8.03
CA ASP A 260 15.08 5.18 7.49
C ASP A 260 16.51 5.73 7.26
N GLN A 261 16.62 6.98 6.79
CA GLN A 261 17.89 7.67 6.66
C GLN A 261 18.59 7.86 8.02
N LEU A 262 17.84 8.27 9.05
CA LEU A 262 18.35 8.43 10.41
C LEU A 262 18.80 7.10 11.02
N ARG A 263 18.06 6.01 10.78
CA ARG A 263 18.47 4.65 11.19
C ARG A 263 19.77 4.24 10.53
N ALA A 264 19.89 4.42 9.21
CA ALA A 264 21.12 4.10 8.48
C ALA A 264 22.32 4.97 8.91
N GLN A 265 22.09 6.23 9.29
CA GLN A 265 23.11 7.09 9.88
C GLN A 265 23.54 6.58 11.26
N ASN A 266 22.58 6.26 12.13
CA ASN A 266 22.84 5.72 13.46
C ASN A 266 23.63 4.40 13.40
N GLU A 267 23.29 3.50 12.49
CA GLU A 267 24.04 2.26 12.26
C GLU A 267 25.50 2.51 11.84
N ARG A 268 25.73 3.48 10.95
CA ARG A 268 27.09 3.90 10.56
C ARG A 268 27.87 4.47 11.75
N ASP A 269 27.23 5.28 12.58
CA ASP A 269 27.89 5.89 13.73
C ASP A 269 28.17 4.88 14.85
N ILE A 270 27.26 3.92 15.08
CA ILE A 270 27.52 2.74 15.92
C ILE A 270 28.70 1.93 15.37
N GLY A 271 28.77 1.76 14.04
CA GLY A 271 29.90 1.10 13.37
C GLY A 271 31.23 1.81 13.63
N LYS A 272 31.27 3.14 13.47
CA LYS A 272 32.45 3.96 13.79
C LYS A 272 32.82 3.84 15.27
N ALA A 273 31.86 3.94 16.18
CA ALA A 273 32.11 3.84 17.61
C ALA A 273 32.72 2.48 17.99
N LYS A 274 32.24 1.39 17.37
CA LYS A 274 32.84 0.05 17.51
C LYS A 274 34.27 0.01 16.99
N LEU A 275 34.55 0.57 15.81
CA LEU A 275 35.92 0.64 15.28
C LEU A 275 36.86 1.43 16.20
N TRP A 276 36.42 2.58 16.72
CA TRP A 276 37.19 3.35 17.69
C TRP A 276 37.46 2.58 18.99
N LYS A 277 36.45 1.84 19.47
CA LYS A 277 36.60 0.97 20.64
C LYS A 277 37.61 -0.14 20.38
N ASP A 278 37.54 -0.80 19.23
CA ASP A 278 38.45 -1.88 18.86
C ASP A 278 39.90 -1.38 18.67
N GLU A 279 40.08 -0.19 18.08
CA GLU A 279 41.40 0.45 17.95
C GLU A 279 41.97 0.88 19.30
N ALA A 280 41.15 1.40 20.20
CA ALA A 280 41.56 1.72 21.57
C ALA A 280 41.97 0.47 22.37
N LEU A 281 41.36 -0.69 22.08
CA LEU A 281 41.67 -1.97 22.73
C LEU A 281 42.78 -2.77 22.02
N ARG A 282 43.33 -2.28 20.90
CA ARG A 282 44.33 -3.01 20.10
C ARG A 282 45.63 -3.21 20.90
N PRO A 283 46.07 -4.47 21.14
CA PRO A 283 47.34 -4.74 21.83
C PRO A 283 48.50 -4.11 21.07
N GLY A 284 49.21 -3.17 21.70
CA GLY A 284 50.26 -2.37 21.06
C GLY A 284 49.93 -0.89 20.91
N ASN A 285 48.68 -0.48 21.12
CA ASN A 285 48.34 0.93 21.35
C ASN A 285 48.82 1.33 22.76
N LYS A 286 50.11 1.67 22.88
CA LYS A 286 50.77 2.06 24.15
C LYS A 286 50.35 3.45 24.68
N GLN A 287 49.18 3.94 24.29
CA GLN A 287 48.50 4.96 25.12
C GLN A 287 47.90 4.36 26.40
N GLY A 288 48.05 3.05 26.62
CA GLY A 288 47.86 2.45 27.94
C GLY A 288 48.69 3.21 28.97
N ASN A 289 48.00 4.01 29.79
CA ASN A 289 48.54 4.73 30.93
C ASN A 289 49.91 5.36 30.64
N VAL A 290 49.93 6.46 29.87
CA VAL A 290 50.69 7.58 30.44
C VAL A 290 49.94 7.90 31.72
N ALA A 291 50.33 7.23 32.81
CA ALA A 291 50.28 7.85 34.10
C ALA A 291 50.97 9.18 33.84
N ILE A 292 50.18 10.22 33.65
CA ILE A 292 50.66 11.58 33.82
C ILE A 292 51.10 11.51 35.26
N SER A 293 52.39 11.20 35.47
CA SER A 293 53.06 11.35 36.74
C SER A 293 52.70 12.76 37.10
N THR A 294 51.72 12.86 38.01
CA THR A 294 51.25 14.14 38.48
C THR A 294 52.52 14.74 39.04
N PRO A 295 53.06 15.81 38.42
CA PRO A 295 54.31 16.39 38.87
C PRO A 295 54.14 16.61 40.36
N ASP A 296 55.15 16.19 41.13
CA ASP A 296 55.13 16.25 42.59
C ASP A 296 54.92 17.72 42.98
N CYS A 297 53.66 18.11 43.17
CA CYS A 297 53.24 19.46 43.52
C CYS A 297 53.43 19.60 45.03
N ALA A 298 54.68 19.56 45.47
CA ALA A 298 55.02 19.66 46.89
C ALA A 298 54.63 21.03 47.50
N ASP A 299 54.41 22.09 46.72
CA ASP A 299 54.31 23.45 47.29
C ASP A 299 53.25 24.38 46.67
N ARG A 300 52.16 23.86 46.10
CA ARG A 300 51.02 24.73 45.76
C ARG A 300 49.75 24.26 46.45
N GLY A 301 49.39 25.05 47.46
CA GLY A 301 48.31 24.83 48.40
C GLY A 301 47.14 24.08 47.81
N SER A 302 46.74 23.03 48.53
CA SER A 302 45.54 22.22 48.36
C SER A 302 44.56 22.84 47.37
N PRO A 303 44.55 22.42 46.09
CA PRO A 303 43.43 22.70 45.24
C PRO A 303 42.29 21.94 45.90
N LYS A 304 41.47 22.67 46.67
CA LYS A 304 40.15 22.24 47.15
C LYS A 304 39.60 21.35 46.04
N PRO A 305 39.30 20.06 46.28
CA PRO A 305 38.77 19.21 45.24
C PRO A 305 37.58 19.96 44.68
N ARG A 306 37.73 20.47 43.45
CA ARG A 306 36.58 20.96 42.71
C ARG A 306 35.82 19.68 42.51
N TRP A 307 34.85 19.45 43.39
CA TRP A 307 33.77 18.52 43.21
C TRP A 307 33.17 18.93 41.88
N THR A 308 33.66 18.34 40.79
CA THR A 308 33.11 18.53 39.46
C THR A 308 31.81 17.77 39.48
N SER A 309 30.80 18.37 40.10
CA SER A 309 29.39 18.24 39.77
C SER A 309 28.91 16.86 39.29
N ASN A 310 29.32 15.76 39.93
CA ASN A 310 28.63 14.47 39.78
C ASN A 310 27.19 14.56 40.32
N VAL A 311 26.85 15.65 41.01
CA VAL A 311 25.48 16.04 41.36
C VAL A 311 24.59 16.11 40.11
N ARG A 312 25.13 16.42 38.91
CA ARG A 312 24.33 16.42 37.67
C ARG A 312 23.94 15.03 37.17
N GLU A 313 24.73 13.99 37.43
CA GLU A 313 24.36 12.63 37.03
C GLU A 313 23.24 12.08 37.92
N ALA A 314 23.24 12.46 39.20
CA ALA A 314 22.16 12.16 40.13
C ALA A 314 20.83 12.83 39.74
N ASP A 315 20.86 13.99 39.09
CA ASP A 315 19.63 14.62 38.60
C ASP A 315 19.25 14.12 37.20
N LYS A 316 20.23 13.65 36.41
CA LYS A 316 19.99 13.05 35.10
C LYS A 316 19.17 11.77 35.19
N TRP A 317 19.45 10.87 36.15
CA TRP A 317 18.63 9.65 36.28
C TRP A 317 17.19 9.95 36.71
N LYS A 318 16.97 11.01 37.51
CA LYS A 318 15.61 11.44 37.89
C LYS A 318 14.86 11.96 36.66
N GLU A 319 15.54 12.68 35.78
CA GLU A 319 14.97 13.13 34.52
C GLU A 319 14.68 11.97 33.57
N ASP A 320 15.62 11.05 33.41
CA ASP A 320 15.44 9.84 32.59
C ASP A 320 14.29 8.97 33.13
N TYR A 321 14.13 8.87 34.45
CA TYR A 321 13.01 8.17 35.08
C TYR A 321 11.67 8.87 34.84
N ARG A 322 11.62 10.21 34.93
CA ARG A 322 10.42 10.99 34.57
C ARG A 322 10.07 10.80 33.10
N ASN A 323 11.06 10.81 32.21
CA ASN A 323 10.89 10.59 30.79
C ASN A 323 10.37 9.18 30.49
N LEU A 324 10.92 8.15 31.14
CA LEU A 324 10.47 6.76 30.99
C LEU A 324 9.03 6.57 31.48
N ARG A 325 8.67 7.18 32.61
CA ARG A 325 7.29 7.17 33.13
C ARG A 325 6.33 7.89 32.19
N ASN A 326 6.73 9.04 31.64
CA ASN A 326 5.94 9.78 30.65
C ASN A 326 5.74 8.97 29.37
N LEU A 327 6.79 8.30 28.88
CA LEU A 327 6.72 7.42 27.72
C LEU A 327 5.74 6.26 27.96
N HIS A 328 5.82 5.60 29.12
CA HIS A 328 4.90 4.53 29.48
C HIS A 328 3.45 5.02 29.56
N ARG A 329 3.22 6.23 30.09
CA ARG A 329 1.89 6.86 30.09
C ARG A 329 1.38 7.12 28.68
N LEU A 330 2.22 7.62 27.77
CA LEU A 330 1.84 7.84 26.37
C LEU A 330 1.52 6.52 25.65
N THR A 331 2.34 5.49 25.85
CA THR A 331 2.07 4.16 25.30
C THR A 331 0.76 3.57 25.82
N ASN A 332 0.42 3.79 27.09
CA ASN A 332 -0.87 3.36 27.64
C ASN A 332 -2.05 4.12 27.02
N ILE A 333 -1.93 5.44 26.85
CA ILE A 333 -2.96 6.26 26.17
C ILE A 333 -3.15 5.79 24.72
N GLU A 334 -2.06 5.52 24.00
CA GLU A 334 -2.11 4.99 22.63
C GLU A 334 -2.77 3.61 22.59
N ALA A 335 -2.42 2.71 23.52
CA ALA A 335 -3.04 1.40 23.62
C ALA A 335 -4.55 1.47 23.94
N GLU A 336 -4.98 2.42 24.78
CA GLU A 336 -6.39 2.68 25.06
C GLU A 336 -7.12 3.24 23.83
N ALA A 337 -6.53 4.21 23.13
CA ALA A 337 -7.09 4.75 21.88
C ALA A 337 -7.23 3.65 20.80
N LEU A 338 -6.29 2.71 20.72
CA LEU A 338 -6.38 1.56 19.81
C LEU A 338 -7.47 0.56 20.21
N LYS A 339 -7.72 0.37 21.52
CA LYS A 339 -8.86 -0.44 22.00
C LYS A 339 -10.18 0.24 21.65
N GLU A 340 -10.31 1.54 21.89
CA GLU A 340 -11.50 2.32 21.56
C GLU A 340 -11.81 2.26 20.05
N LYS A 341 -10.80 2.45 19.19
CA LYS A 341 -10.95 2.31 17.73
C LYS A 341 -11.38 0.93 17.26
N ARG A 342 -11.16 -0.14 18.05
CA ARG A 342 -11.65 -1.49 17.73
C ARG A 342 -13.10 -1.69 18.17
N VAL A 343 -13.52 -1.04 19.25
CA VAL A 343 -14.90 -1.13 19.75
C VAL A 343 -15.88 -0.35 18.86
N GLU A 344 -15.45 0.77 18.27
CA GLU A 344 -16.31 1.58 17.40
C GLU A 344 -16.89 0.82 16.18
N PRO A 345 -16.11 0.10 15.35
CA PRO A 345 -16.67 -0.67 14.25
C PRO A 345 -17.50 -1.88 14.73
N GLU A 346 -17.17 -2.47 15.89
CA GLU A 346 -17.95 -3.55 16.47
C GLU A 346 -19.32 -3.06 16.95
N MET A 347 -19.38 -1.86 17.54
CA MET A 347 -20.64 -1.19 17.90
C MET A 347 -21.48 -0.88 16.66
N LYS A 348 -20.85 -0.37 15.57
CA LYS A 348 -21.54 -0.13 14.30
C LYS A 348 -22.06 -1.43 13.68
N ARG A 349 -21.31 -2.54 13.80
CA ARG A 349 -21.75 -3.87 13.35
C ARG A 349 -22.97 -4.35 14.12
N ILE A 350 -22.95 -4.24 15.44
CA ILE A 350 -24.08 -4.61 16.31
C ILE A 350 -25.32 -3.77 15.99
N GLU A 351 -25.16 -2.47 15.73
CA GLU A 351 -26.29 -1.60 15.36
C GLU A 351 -26.87 -1.98 13.99
N ALA A 352 -26.02 -2.26 13.00
CA ALA A 352 -26.48 -2.76 11.69
C ALA A 352 -27.19 -4.13 11.82
N GLU A 353 -26.67 -5.04 12.63
CA GLU A 353 -27.31 -6.33 12.93
C GLU A 353 -28.69 -6.15 13.58
N LYS A 354 -28.86 -5.17 14.49
CA LYS A 354 -30.18 -4.84 15.06
C LYS A 354 -31.15 -4.31 14.00
N GLN A 355 -30.69 -3.47 13.08
CA GLN A 355 -31.55 -2.96 12.00
C GLN A 355 -31.98 -4.08 11.06
N VAL A 356 -31.08 -5.00 10.71
CA VAL A 356 -31.41 -6.21 9.92
C VAL A 356 -32.45 -7.04 10.67
N LYS A 357 -32.24 -7.32 11.96
CA LYS A 357 -33.19 -8.10 12.74
C LYS A 357 -34.58 -7.45 12.84
N LYS A 358 -34.63 -6.12 12.98
CA LYS A 358 -35.90 -5.37 12.97
C LYS A 358 -36.62 -5.49 11.62
N LEU A 359 -35.89 -5.38 10.52
CA LEU A 359 -36.46 -5.57 9.18
C LEU A 359 -36.94 -7.02 8.97
N GLU A 360 -36.19 -8.00 9.46
CA GLU A 360 -36.61 -9.41 9.44
C GLU A 360 -37.91 -9.63 10.24
N GLU A 361 -38.05 -9.01 11.42
CA GLU A 361 -39.27 -9.05 12.23
C GLU A 361 -40.45 -8.37 11.53
N GLU A 362 -40.25 -7.22 10.88
CA GLU A 362 -41.28 -6.53 10.10
C GLU A 362 -41.71 -7.36 8.88
N MET A 363 -40.76 -7.98 8.17
CA MET A 363 -41.04 -8.90 7.06
C MET A 363 -41.81 -10.13 7.56
N ALA A 364 -41.39 -10.75 8.65
CA ALA A 364 -42.08 -11.89 9.26
C ALA A 364 -43.51 -11.52 9.69
N LYS A 365 -43.72 -10.31 10.24
CA LYS A 365 -45.04 -9.80 10.62
C LYS A 365 -45.93 -9.58 9.41
N LEU A 366 -45.40 -9.01 8.32
CA LEU A 366 -46.13 -8.84 7.07
C LEU A 366 -46.51 -10.20 6.46
N THR A 367 -45.58 -11.16 6.44
CA THR A 367 -45.87 -12.53 5.96
C THR A 367 -46.91 -13.24 6.83
N ALA A 368 -46.83 -13.13 8.15
CA ALA A 368 -47.80 -13.74 9.08
C ALA A 368 -49.19 -13.07 9.00
N SER A 369 -49.24 -11.74 8.79
CA SER A 369 -50.50 -10.99 8.65
C SER A 369 -51.14 -11.13 7.26
N GLY A 370 -50.35 -11.44 6.24
CA GLY A 370 -50.79 -11.63 4.86
C GLY A 370 -51.68 -12.86 4.61
N ALA A 371 -51.77 -13.79 5.57
CA ALA A 371 -52.61 -14.97 5.45
C ALA A 371 -54.11 -14.72 5.74
N LYS A 372 -54.53 -13.47 6.00
CA LYS A 372 -55.94 -13.10 6.18
C LYS A 372 -56.48 -12.09 5.16
N SER A 373 -55.83 -11.93 4.01
CA SER A 373 -56.54 -11.40 2.85
C SER A 373 -57.55 -12.46 2.40
N VAL A 374 -58.76 -12.34 2.94
CA VAL A 374 -60.06 -12.59 2.30
C VAL A 374 -59.91 -13.28 0.94
N GLU A 375 -60.49 -14.48 0.82
CA GLU A 375 -60.70 -15.27 -0.41
C GLU A 375 -61.56 -14.54 -1.47
N GLY A 376 -61.38 -13.23 -1.64
CA GLY A 376 -62.17 -12.36 -2.49
C GLY A 376 -61.39 -11.94 -3.72
N GLY A 377 -61.54 -12.72 -4.79
CA GLY A 377 -61.47 -12.15 -6.14
C GLY A 377 -60.11 -12.12 -6.82
N GLY A 378 -59.33 -13.19 -6.74
CA GLY A 378 -58.32 -13.47 -7.77
C GLY A 378 -59.03 -13.66 -9.12
N THR A 379 -58.84 -12.72 -10.03
CA THR A 379 -59.41 -12.77 -11.38
C THR A 379 -58.88 -14.00 -12.13
N ASN A 380 -59.80 -14.83 -12.61
CA ASN A 380 -59.61 -16.02 -13.45
C ASN A 380 -59.03 -15.66 -14.83
N LEU A 381 -57.86 -15.01 -14.85
CA LEU A 381 -57.18 -14.60 -16.08
C LEU A 381 -56.03 -15.55 -16.40
N LYS A 382 -55.31 -16.04 -15.37
CA LYS A 382 -54.23 -17.00 -15.53
C LYS A 382 -54.76 -18.35 -16.04
N ASP A 383 -55.80 -18.88 -15.41
CA ASP A 383 -56.43 -20.14 -15.84
C ASP A 383 -57.07 -19.99 -17.23
N LYS A 384 -57.67 -18.84 -17.56
CA LYS A 384 -58.18 -18.56 -18.92
C LYS A 384 -57.09 -18.48 -19.99
N LEU A 385 -55.92 -17.92 -19.67
CA LEU A 385 -54.78 -17.88 -20.60
C LEU A 385 -54.18 -19.27 -20.82
N GLU A 386 -54.09 -20.06 -19.76
CA GLU A 386 -53.58 -21.43 -19.82
C GLU A 386 -54.54 -22.35 -20.59
N GLU A 387 -55.86 -22.18 -20.41
CA GLU A 387 -56.88 -22.92 -21.18
C GLU A 387 -56.91 -22.52 -22.67
N ALA A 388 -56.66 -21.25 -23.00
CA ALA A 388 -56.54 -20.78 -24.38
C ALA A 388 -55.29 -21.34 -25.08
N ALA A 389 -54.16 -21.45 -24.36
CA ALA A 389 -52.93 -22.05 -24.88
C ALA A 389 -53.13 -23.55 -25.19
N VAL A 390 -53.82 -24.29 -24.32
CA VAL A 390 -54.09 -25.72 -24.54
C VAL A 390 -55.07 -25.95 -25.70
N ARG A 391 -56.03 -25.04 -25.93
CA ARG A 391 -56.94 -25.11 -27.09
C ARG A 391 -56.28 -24.75 -28.42
N SER A 392 -55.26 -23.90 -28.40
CA SER A 392 -54.52 -23.48 -29.62
C SER A 392 -53.66 -24.61 -30.21
N ALA A 393 -53.18 -25.53 -29.38
CA ALA A 393 -52.31 -26.63 -29.83
C ALA A 393 -53.01 -27.79 -30.58
N ARG A 394 -54.35 -27.80 -30.71
CA ARG A 394 -55.10 -28.91 -31.33
C ARG A 394 -55.64 -28.67 -32.74
N LYS A 395 -55.32 -27.55 -33.39
CA LYS A 395 -55.85 -27.25 -34.74
C LYS A 395 -54.72 -26.95 -35.73
N GLY A 396 -54.16 -28.00 -36.32
CA GLY A 396 -53.18 -27.85 -37.39
C GLY A 396 -52.42 -29.12 -37.73
N LEU A 397 -53.14 -30.18 -38.12
CA LEU A 397 -52.54 -31.34 -38.78
C LEU A 397 -52.73 -31.18 -40.31
N LYS A 398 -51.65 -31.44 -41.06
CA LYS A 398 -51.50 -31.58 -42.53
C LYS A 398 -51.09 -30.31 -43.31
N ALA A 399 -49.81 -30.23 -43.68
CA ALA A 399 -49.32 -30.68 -44.99
C ALA A 399 -47.80 -30.49 -45.09
N THR A 400 -47.13 -31.51 -45.59
CA THR A 400 -45.68 -31.69 -45.75
C THR A 400 -45.08 -30.97 -46.96
N SER A 401 -43.83 -30.47 -46.85
CA SER A 401 -42.73 -30.60 -47.83
C SER A 401 -41.52 -29.88 -47.22
N GLY A 402 -40.45 -30.53 -46.75
CA GLY A 402 -39.57 -31.41 -47.50
C GLY A 402 -38.33 -30.62 -47.96
N ARG A 403 -37.26 -30.56 -47.15
CA ARG A 403 -35.87 -30.69 -47.64
C ARG A 403 -34.82 -30.67 -46.53
N ASP A 404 -33.86 -31.55 -46.76
CA ASP A 404 -32.69 -31.93 -45.99
C ASP A 404 -31.69 -30.79 -45.70
N ALA A 405 -30.94 -30.97 -44.62
CA ALA A 405 -29.49 -31.24 -44.67
C ALA A 405 -28.66 -30.42 -43.67
N ALA A 406 -27.93 -31.16 -42.82
CA ALA A 406 -26.55 -30.90 -42.40
C ALA A 406 -26.30 -29.67 -41.47
N LYS A 407 -25.32 -29.61 -40.56
CA LYS A 407 -24.30 -30.49 -39.97
C LYS A 407 -23.44 -29.53 -39.12
N SER A 408 -22.89 -30.02 -38.00
CA SER A 408 -21.80 -29.41 -37.16
C SER A 408 -22.13 -28.07 -36.47
N PHE A 409 -21.68 -27.77 -35.24
CA PHE A 409 -20.37 -27.94 -34.60
C PHE A 409 -20.59 -28.24 -33.10
N ALA A 410 -20.08 -29.32 -32.50
CA ALA A 410 -18.72 -29.47 -31.97
C ALA A 410 -18.20 -28.21 -31.25
N GLU A 411 -18.56 -28.08 -29.98
CA GLU A 411 -18.01 -27.09 -29.06
C GLU A 411 -16.67 -27.60 -28.52
N ALA A 412 -15.59 -27.09 -29.11
CA ALA A 412 -14.23 -27.18 -28.58
C ALA A 412 -13.89 -25.83 -27.95
N SER A 413 -13.59 -25.81 -26.66
CA SER A 413 -12.89 -24.68 -26.04
C SER A 413 -11.87 -25.19 -25.01
N SER A 414 -10.69 -25.45 -25.56
CA SER A 414 -9.36 -25.18 -25.03
C SER A 414 -9.19 -25.00 -23.52
N LYS A 415 -8.75 -26.08 -22.86
CA LYS A 415 -7.81 -26.01 -21.73
C LYS A 415 -6.43 -26.37 -22.27
N GLU A 416 -5.65 -25.37 -22.68
CA GLU A 416 -4.22 -25.57 -22.93
C GLU A 416 -3.42 -24.79 -21.88
N ILE A 417 -2.81 -25.60 -21.02
CA ILE A 417 -1.91 -25.25 -19.93
C ILE A 417 -0.57 -24.93 -20.58
N ASN A 418 -0.15 -23.66 -20.55
CA ASN A 418 1.21 -23.30 -20.92
C ASN A 418 2.05 -23.12 -19.65
N ASN A 419 2.59 -24.24 -19.17
CA ASN A 419 3.76 -24.28 -18.28
C ASN A 419 4.98 -24.56 -19.14
N ARG A 420 5.88 -23.59 -19.29
CA ARG A 420 7.29 -23.84 -19.58
C ARG A 420 8.14 -22.67 -19.08
N GLY A 421 8.89 -22.94 -18.01
CA GLY A 421 10.08 -22.19 -17.65
C GLY A 421 11.30 -22.62 -18.46
N LEU A 422 12.44 -22.05 -18.05
CA LEU A 422 13.84 -22.23 -18.53
C LEU A 422 14.24 -21.31 -19.68
N LEU A 423 14.86 -20.16 -19.36
CA LEU A 423 16.31 -20.01 -19.12
C LEU A 423 16.60 -18.66 -18.45
#